data_AF-A0A7R9L5R1-F1
#
_entry.id   AF-A0A7R9L5R1-F1
#
_cell.length_a   1.000
_cell.length_b   1.000
_cell.length_c   1.000
_cell.angle_alpha   90.00
_cell.angle_beta   90.00
_cell.angle_gamma   90.00
#
_symmetry.space_group_name_H-M   'P 1'
#
loop_
_entity.id
_entity.type
_entity.pdbx_description
1 polymer ?
#
loop_
_entity_poly.entity_id
_entity_poly.type
_entity_poly.pdbx_seq_one_letter_code
_entity_poly.pdbx_strand_id
1 'polypeptide(L)'
;MIRYKKDNTCNNGDIGARSHYKYIYDFMRLMASRNERYFAYMSLNGWTKDSLNKIGFMDNSTHDFLHDLIVKDNNTLLDETLVIFFSDQGSDWSPINELYFKEVESRLPFLFMRLPKQLRDKYGSVFNTNTKQLITPFDIHATLVHILNGEANKTLPHGLSLLDQIPDNRDCKSASIPESKCIQTIGELELVIQLMRPFEGRIVTNRFAARFGPIHPYCHSIALSSITSSLNRGNSSIRQPFVSIMKEMFAFLVNSCVVINFGGSLK
;
A
#
# COMPACT_ATOMS: atom_id res chain seq x y z
N MET A 1 9.76 39.77 -8.22
CA MET A 1 9.47 38.88 -9.37
C MET A 1 9.60 37.44 -8.90
N ILE A 2 8.48 36.78 -8.60
CA ILE A 2 8.47 35.40 -8.08
C ILE A 2 8.59 34.46 -9.28
N ARG A 3 9.70 33.72 -9.37
CA ARG A 3 9.85 32.65 -10.36
C ARG A 3 9.33 31.36 -9.74
N TYR A 4 8.19 30.87 -10.24
CA TYR A 4 7.73 29.53 -9.92
C TYR A 4 8.64 28.52 -10.62
N LYS A 5 9.23 27.61 -9.85
CA LYS A 5 9.88 26.42 -10.41
C LYS A 5 8.77 25.52 -10.94
N LYS A 6 8.85 25.11 -12.21
CA LYS A 6 7.87 24.20 -12.82
C LYS A 6 7.82 22.92 -11.97
N ASP A 7 6.70 22.70 -11.30
CA ASP A 7 6.47 21.47 -10.56
C ASP A 7 6.00 20.41 -11.55
N ASN A 8 6.71 19.27 -11.61
CA ASN A 8 6.41 18.17 -12.53
C ASN A 8 5.29 17.26 -11.99
N THR A 9 4.68 17.61 -10.85
CA THR A 9 3.56 16.87 -10.24
C THR A 9 2.26 17.00 -11.04
N CYS A 10 2.08 18.10 -11.78
CA CYS A 10 0.85 18.40 -12.52
C CYS A 10 1.03 18.25 -14.03
N ASN A 11 0.08 17.57 -14.68
CA ASN A 11 -0.05 17.45 -16.12
C ASN A 11 -1.27 18.26 -16.58
N ASN A 12 -1.06 19.32 -17.37
CA ASN A 12 -2.13 20.17 -17.91
C ASN A 12 -3.13 20.71 -16.86
N GLY A 13 -2.65 20.99 -15.64
CA GLY A 13 -3.48 21.54 -14.56
C GLY A 13 -4.16 20.48 -13.68
N ASP A 14 -3.97 19.19 -13.94
CA ASP A 14 -4.43 18.10 -13.08
C ASP A 14 -3.25 17.36 -12.44
N ILE A 15 -3.48 16.69 -11.32
CA ILE A 15 -2.47 15.86 -10.65
C ILE A 15 -2.15 14.69 -11.56
N GLY A 16 -0.88 14.50 -11.90
CA GLY A 16 -0.47 13.48 -12.89
C GLY A 16 -0.91 12.06 -12.51
N ALA A 17 -0.96 11.73 -11.22
CA ALA A 17 -1.50 10.48 -10.71
C ALA A 17 -2.95 10.22 -11.14
N ARG A 18 -3.80 11.25 -11.16
CA ARG A 18 -5.20 11.12 -11.60
C ARG A 18 -5.31 10.69 -13.05
N SER A 19 -4.48 11.27 -13.92
CA SER A 19 -4.41 10.88 -15.33
C SER A 19 -3.95 9.43 -15.50
N HIS A 20 -2.99 8.98 -14.67
CA HIS A 20 -2.48 7.62 -14.70
C HIS A 20 -3.55 6.61 -14.25
N TYR A 21 -4.23 6.89 -13.13
CA TYR A 21 -5.34 6.06 -12.66
C TYR A 21 -6.48 6.00 -13.67
N LYS A 22 -6.86 7.14 -14.26
CA LYS A 22 -7.88 7.19 -15.30
C LYS A 22 -7.48 6.35 -16.52
N TYR A 23 -6.23 6.45 -16.95
CA TYR A 23 -5.73 5.66 -18.08
C TYR A 23 -5.83 4.14 -17.80
N ILE A 24 -5.36 3.68 -16.64
CA ILE A 24 -5.46 2.26 -16.26
C ILE A 24 -6.91 1.81 -16.17
N TYR A 25 -7.79 2.64 -15.59
CA TYR A 25 -9.22 2.35 -15.50
C TYR A 25 -9.87 2.19 -16.88
N ASP A 26 -9.66 3.16 -17.78
CA ASP A 26 -10.21 3.14 -19.14
C ASP A 26 -9.61 1.97 -19.95
N PHE A 27 -8.33 1.66 -19.76
CA PHE A 27 -7.66 0.50 -20.35
C PHE A 27 -8.30 -0.82 -19.90
N MET A 28 -8.50 -1.01 -18.60
CA MET A 28 -9.17 -2.21 -18.05
C MET A 28 -10.56 -2.38 -18.67
N ARG A 29 -11.36 -1.30 -18.72
CA ARG A 29 -12.70 -1.33 -19.32
C ARG A 29 -12.67 -1.68 -20.80
N LEU A 30 -11.75 -1.09 -21.56
CA LEU A 30 -11.60 -1.38 -22.99
C LEU A 30 -11.26 -2.85 -23.22
N MET A 31 -10.27 -3.37 -22.50
CA MET A 31 -9.84 -4.76 -22.65
C MET A 31 -10.94 -5.75 -22.21
N ALA A 32 -11.60 -5.48 -21.09
CA ALA A 32 -12.76 -6.27 -20.63
C ALA A 32 -13.89 -6.27 -21.66
N SER A 33 -14.22 -5.11 -22.25
CA SER A 33 -15.26 -5.02 -23.29
C SER A 33 -14.95 -5.82 -24.56
N ARG A 34 -13.67 -6.12 -24.80
CA ARG A 34 -13.18 -6.94 -25.91
C ARG A 34 -12.96 -8.39 -25.51
N ASN A 35 -13.17 -8.75 -24.24
CA ASN A 35 -12.85 -10.05 -23.69
C ASN A 35 -11.38 -10.45 -23.92
N GLU A 36 -10.47 -9.48 -23.81
CA GLU A 36 -9.04 -9.66 -24.03
C GLU A 36 -8.28 -9.80 -22.73
N ARG A 37 -7.25 -10.65 -22.74
CA ARG A 37 -6.28 -10.76 -21.63
C ARG A 37 -5.38 -9.53 -21.60
N TYR A 38 -4.97 -9.11 -20.42
CA TYR A 38 -4.08 -7.97 -20.31
C TYR A 38 -3.15 -8.03 -19.10
N PHE A 39 -2.02 -7.36 -19.26
CA PHE A 39 -1.09 -6.99 -18.22
C PHE A 39 -0.81 -5.50 -18.38
N ALA A 40 -0.93 -4.72 -17.31
CA ALA A 40 -0.49 -3.34 -17.29
C ALA A 40 0.25 -3.03 -15.99
N TYR A 41 1.34 -2.29 -16.13
CA TYR A 41 2.15 -1.74 -15.05
C TYR A 41 2.06 -0.22 -15.08
N MET A 42 1.82 0.37 -13.92
CA MET A 42 1.76 1.81 -13.72
C MET A 42 2.72 2.20 -12.61
N SER A 43 3.72 3.01 -12.96
CA SER A 43 4.61 3.63 -11.98
C SER A 43 4.04 4.95 -11.48
N LEU A 44 4.07 5.12 -10.16
CA LEU A 44 3.63 6.31 -9.43
C LEU A 44 4.81 7.06 -8.78
N ASN A 45 6.05 6.65 -9.12
CA ASN A 45 7.29 7.21 -8.57
C ASN A 45 7.43 8.74 -8.70
N GLY A 46 6.75 9.37 -9.66
CA GLY A 46 6.77 10.81 -9.85
C GLY A 46 6.11 11.61 -8.72
N TRP A 47 5.27 10.97 -7.90
CA TRP A 47 4.45 11.65 -6.87
C TRP A 47 4.67 11.13 -5.44
N THR A 48 5.46 10.06 -5.29
CA THR A 48 5.68 9.38 -4.01
C THR A 48 7.05 9.63 -3.40
N LYS A 49 7.95 10.30 -4.14
CA LYS A 49 9.31 10.62 -3.69
C LYS A 49 9.42 12.02 -3.09
N ASP A 50 10.38 12.19 -2.19
CA ASP A 50 10.93 13.45 -1.67
C ASP A 50 10.07 14.26 -0.68
N SER A 51 8.78 13.96 -0.46
CA SER A 51 7.96 14.68 0.53
C SER A 51 6.66 13.97 0.87
N LEU A 52 6.35 13.80 2.16
CA LEU A 52 5.04 13.30 2.61
C LEU A 52 3.87 14.17 2.12
N ASN A 53 4.08 15.48 1.99
CA ASN A 53 3.03 16.38 1.52
C ASN A 53 2.67 16.11 0.05
N LYS A 54 3.60 15.56 -0.75
CA LYS A 54 3.33 15.19 -2.15
C LYS A 54 2.46 13.95 -2.26
N ILE A 55 2.62 13.01 -1.32
CA ILE A 55 1.87 11.75 -1.34
C ILE A 55 0.38 11.99 -1.07
N GLY A 56 0.06 12.90 -0.15
CA GLY A 56 -1.33 13.28 0.14
C GLY A 56 -2.10 13.88 -1.05
N PHE A 57 -1.41 14.41 -2.08
CA PHE A 57 -2.08 14.84 -3.31
C PHE A 57 -2.66 13.67 -4.11
N MET A 58 -2.14 12.45 -3.92
CA MET A 58 -2.66 11.27 -4.60
C MET A 58 -3.90 10.70 -3.93
N ASP A 59 -4.18 11.02 -2.66
CA ASP A 59 -5.25 10.38 -1.88
C ASP A 59 -6.61 10.42 -2.57
N ASN A 60 -7.01 11.59 -3.06
CA ASN A 60 -8.27 11.74 -3.79
C ASN A 60 -8.25 10.96 -5.11
N SER A 61 -7.13 10.95 -5.83
CA SER A 61 -7.01 10.24 -7.11
C SER A 61 -7.08 8.73 -6.93
N THR A 62 -6.41 8.21 -5.90
CA THR A 62 -6.45 6.81 -5.49
C THR A 62 -7.83 6.42 -5.00
N HIS A 63 -8.45 7.25 -4.15
CA HIS A 63 -9.82 7.05 -3.69
C HIS A 63 -10.79 6.95 -4.87
N ASP A 64 -10.74 7.90 -5.80
CA ASP A 64 -11.65 7.94 -6.94
C ASP A 64 -11.45 6.73 -7.84
N PHE A 65 -10.20 6.30 -8.08
CA PHE A 65 -9.89 5.08 -8.83
C PHE A 65 -10.50 3.84 -8.19
N LEU A 66 -10.30 3.66 -6.88
CA LEU A 66 -10.85 2.51 -6.14
C LEU A 66 -12.37 2.58 -6.05
N HIS A 67 -12.92 3.77 -5.84
CA HIS A 67 -14.36 4.01 -5.82
C HIS A 67 -14.98 3.65 -7.17
N ASP A 68 -14.35 4.03 -8.28
CA ASP A 68 -14.85 3.72 -9.62
C ASP A 68 -14.85 2.21 -9.87
N LEU A 69 -13.79 1.51 -9.50
CA LEU A 69 -13.71 0.05 -9.60
C LEU A 69 -14.72 -0.70 -8.71
N ILE A 70 -14.96 -0.22 -7.48
CA ILE A 70 -15.81 -0.89 -6.50
C ILE A 70 -17.29 -0.54 -6.71
N VAL A 71 -17.58 0.75 -6.87
CA VAL A 71 -18.94 1.31 -6.86
C VAL A 71 -19.46 1.48 -8.28
N LYS A 72 -18.73 2.17 -9.18
CA LYS A 72 -19.23 2.44 -10.53
C LYS A 72 -19.28 1.18 -11.39
N ASP A 73 -18.23 0.35 -11.36
CA ASP A 73 -18.21 -0.94 -12.06
C ASP A 73 -18.79 -2.09 -11.23
N ASN A 74 -19.29 -1.82 -10.02
CA ASN A 74 -19.89 -2.83 -9.13
C ASN A 74 -18.99 -4.07 -8.96
N ASN A 75 -17.68 -3.87 -8.78
CA ASN A 75 -16.65 -4.92 -8.69
C ASN A 75 -16.46 -5.82 -9.94
N THR A 76 -17.17 -5.61 -11.05
CA THR A 76 -17.09 -6.50 -12.22
C THR A 76 -15.66 -6.65 -12.75
N LEU A 77 -14.96 -5.54 -12.99
CA LEU A 77 -13.55 -5.55 -13.39
C LEU A 77 -12.64 -6.19 -12.34
N LEU A 78 -12.90 -5.92 -11.06
CA LEU A 78 -12.10 -6.42 -9.94
C LEU A 78 -12.28 -7.91 -9.68
N ASP A 79 -13.40 -8.50 -10.11
CA ASP A 79 -13.67 -9.92 -9.96
C ASP A 79 -12.98 -10.75 -11.05
N GLU A 80 -12.51 -10.12 -12.13
CA GLU A 80 -11.76 -10.77 -13.21
C GLU A 80 -10.26 -10.39 -13.22
N THR A 81 -9.87 -9.37 -12.46
CA THR A 81 -8.52 -8.79 -12.51
C THR A 81 -7.79 -8.95 -11.18
N LEU A 82 -6.55 -9.45 -11.24
CA LEU A 82 -5.59 -9.36 -10.15
C LEU A 82 -5.04 -7.93 -10.11
N VAL A 83 -5.29 -7.24 -9.00
CA VAL A 83 -4.77 -5.89 -8.76
C VAL A 83 -3.71 -5.96 -7.66
N ILE A 84 -2.52 -5.47 -7.96
CA ILE A 84 -1.38 -5.44 -7.03
C ILE A 84 -0.93 -3.99 -6.88
N PHE A 85 -0.94 -3.49 -5.65
CA PHE A 85 -0.29 -2.25 -5.28
C PHE A 85 0.92 -2.58 -4.44
N PHE A 86 2.08 -2.05 -4.80
CA PHE A 86 3.30 -2.34 -4.06
C PHE A 86 4.26 -1.17 -4.08
N SER A 87 5.29 -1.26 -3.23
CA SER A 87 6.44 -0.37 -3.24
C SER A 87 7.75 -1.17 -3.33
N ASP A 88 8.77 -0.57 -3.93
CA ASP A 88 10.13 -1.14 -4.00
C ASP A 88 10.96 -0.81 -2.74
N GLN A 89 10.55 0.20 -1.98
CA GLN A 89 11.13 0.61 -0.71
C GLN A 89 10.03 1.06 0.26
N GLY A 90 10.36 1.04 1.56
CA GLY A 90 9.57 1.76 2.54
C GLY A 90 10.00 3.23 2.68
N SER A 91 9.52 3.94 3.70
CA SER A 91 9.71 5.40 3.78
C SER A 91 11.13 5.69 4.24
N ASP A 92 11.92 6.32 3.38
CA ASP A 92 13.24 6.86 3.74
C ASP A 92 13.15 8.29 4.31
N TRP A 93 11.94 8.86 4.32
CA TRP A 93 11.61 10.14 4.90
C TRP A 93 10.95 9.97 6.26
N SER A 94 11.56 10.54 7.29
CA SER A 94 10.96 10.72 8.60
C SER A 94 11.19 12.16 9.03
N PRO A 95 10.17 12.88 9.53
CA PRO A 95 10.36 14.20 10.13
C PRO A 95 11.11 14.10 11.47
N ILE A 96 11.25 12.88 11.99
CA ILE A 96 11.95 12.53 13.20
C ILE A 96 13.27 11.89 12.77
N ASN A 97 14.38 12.61 12.93
CA ASN A 97 15.74 12.14 12.62
C ASN A 97 16.23 11.07 13.61
N GLU A 98 15.38 10.11 13.98
CA GLU A 98 15.84 8.91 14.66
C GLU A 98 16.27 7.92 13.57
N LEU A 99 17.58 7.76 13.44
CA LEU A 99 18.28 6.90 12.47
C LEU A 99 17.61 5.51 12.35
N TYR A 100 17.14 5.02 13.49
CA TYR A 100 16.55 3.71 13.68
C TYR A 100 15.14 3.55 13.08
N PHE A 101 14.23 4.52 13.29
CA PHE A 101 12.88 4.47 12.70
C PHE A 101 12.96 4.52 11.16
N LYS A 102 13.82 5.39 10.63
CA LYS A 102 14.10 5.45 9.20
C LYS A 102 14.63 4.12 8.66
N GLU A 103 15.50 3.44 9.41
CA GLU A 103 16.07 2.16 9.01
C GLU A 103 15.02 1.04 8.97
N VAL A 104 14.14 0.97 9.97
CA VAL A 104 12.99 0.04 10.01
C VAL A 104 12.03 0.32 8.86
N GLU A 105 11.51 1.54 8.77
CA GLU A 105 10.52 1.91 7.76
C GLU A 105 11.07 1.71 6.36
N SER A 106 12.34 2.05 6.08
CA SER A 106 12.95 1.83 4.76
C SER A 106 12.97 0.36 4.31
N ARG A 107 12.94 -0.59 5.26
CA ARG A 107 12.94 -2.05 5.03
C ARG A 107 11.55 -2.67 5.01
N LEU A 108 10.49 -1.87 5.15
CA LEU A 108 9.09 -2.33 5.10
C LEU A 108 8.37 -1.76 3.88
N PRO A 109 8.59 -2.32 2.68
CA PRO A 109 7.80 -1.98 1.52
C PRO A 109 6.33 -2.38 1.73
N PHE A 110 5.44 -1.59 1.14
CA PHE A 110 4.02 -1.87 1.14
C PHE A 110 3.68 -2.93 0.09
N LEU A 111 2.75 -3.82 0.41
CA LEU A 111 2.12 -4.75 -0.53
C LEU A 111 0.63 -4.88 -0.24
N PHE A 112 -0.18 -4.70 -1.27
CA PHE A 112 -1.59 -5.00 -1.29
C PHE A 112 -1.91 -5.79 -2.56
N MET A 113 -2.65 -6.87 -2.42
CA MET A 113 -3.08 -7.71 -3.54
C MET A 113 -4.57 -8.00 -3.41
N ARG A 114 -5.32 -7.76 -4.48
CA ARG A 114 -6.70 -8.20 -4.62
C ARG A 114 -6.78 -9.26 -5.69
N LEU A 115 -7.13 -10.47 -5.27
CA LEU A 115 -7.35 -11.60 -6.17
C LEU A 115 -8.67 -11.44 -6.94
N PRO A 116 -8.70 -11.89 -8.22
CA PRO A 116 -9.94 -12.17 -8.94
C PRO A 116 -10.85 -13.10 -8.14
N LYS A 117 -12.15 -13.04 -8.38
CA LYS A 117 -13.17 -13.77 -7.62
C LYS A 117 -12.88 -15.27 -7.53
N GLN A 118 -12.55 -15.92 -8.65
CA GLN A 118 -12.28 -17.36 -8.67
C GLN A 118 -11.09 -17.75 -7.77
N LEU A 119 -10.00 -16.98 -7.83
CA LEU A 119 -8.84 -17.23 -6.98
C LEU A 119 -9.11 -16.87 -5.52
N ARG A 120 -9.88 -15.80 -5.27
CA ARG A 120 -10.29 -15.40 -3.92
C ARG A 120 -11.18 -16.46 -3.27
N ASP A 121 -12.12 -17.03 -4.01
CA ASP A 121 -13.02 -18.07 -3.52
C ASP A 121 -12.25 -19.37 -3.24
N LYS A 122 -11.23 -19.70 -4.04
CA LYS A 122 -10.40 -20.92 -3.88
C LYS A 122 -9.30 -20.79 -2.81
N TYR A 123 -8.58 -19.67 -2.80
CA TYR A 123 -7.34 -19.50 -2.01
C TYR A 123 -7.43 -18.41 -0.95
N GLY A 124 -8.55 -17.66 -0.85
CA GLY A 124 -8.65 -16.48 0.01
C GLY A 124 -8.36 -16.73 1.49
N SER A 125 -8.67 -17.93 2.01
CA SER A 125 -8.32 -18.32 3.38
C SER A 125 -6.80 -18.39 3.57
N VAL A 126 -6.10 -19.11 2.69
CA VAL A 126 -4.64 -19.27 2.72
C VAL A 126 -3.93 -17.93 2.46
N PHE A 127 -4.43 -17.17 1.49
CA PHE A 127 -3.92 -15.85 1.17
C PHE A 127 -4.00 -14.90 2.39
N ASN A 128 -5.09 -14.97 3.16
CA ASN A 128 -5.24 -14.21 4.40
C ASN A 128 -4.32 -14.69 5.53
N THR A 129 -4.03 -16.00 5.63
CA THR A 129 -3.06 -16.48 6.64
C THR A 129 -1.65 -15.96 6.35
N ASN A 130 -1.31 -15.76 5.08
CA ASN A 130 0.00 -15.29 4.67
C ASN A 130 0.25 -13.81 4.98
N THR A 131 -0.77 -13.01 5.32
CA THR A 131 -0.60 -11.57 5.60
C THR A 131 0.24 -11.28 6.85
N LYS A 132 0.52 -12.30 7.67
CA LYS A 132 1.35 -12.21 8.88
C LYS A 132 2.77 -12.76 8.67
N GLN A 133 3.08 -13.19 7.46
CA GLN A 133 4.34 -13.86 7.13
C GLN A 133 5.31 -12.91 6.43
N LEU A 134 6.59 -13.25 6.47
CA LEU A 134 7.62 -12.56 5.71
C LEU A 134 7.44 -12.88 4.22
N ILE A 135 7.05 -11.87 3.45
CA ILE A 135 6.79 -11.94 2.01
C ILE A 135 7.83 -11.13 1.27
N THR A 136 8.25 -11.65 0.12
CA THR A 136 9.22 -11.03 -0.78
C THR A 136 8.66 -10.90 -2.20
N PRO A 137 9.28 -10.08 -3.07
CA PRO A 137 8.93 -10.06 -4.49
C PRO A 137 9.08 -11.42 -5.19
N PHE A 138 9.95 -12.31 -4.69
CA PHE A 138 10.07 -13.67 -5.20
C PHE A 138 8.79 -14.49 -4.98
N ASP A 139 8.10 -14.26 -3.87
CA ASP A 139 6.82 -14.92 -3.57
C ASP A 139 5.72 -14.42 -4.49
N ILE A 140 5.70 -13.11 -4.79
CA ILE A 140 4.77 -12.54 -5.78
C ILE A 140 5.02 -13.19 -7.15
N HIS A 141 6.29 -13.32 -7.57
CA HIS A 141 6.65 -14.01 -8.80
C HIS A 141 6.19 -15.48 -8.79
N ALA A 142 6.46 -16.23 -7.73
CA ALA A 142 6.02 -17.61 -7.58
C ALA A 142 4.48 -17.75 -7.59
N THR A 143 3.78 -16.78 -7.01
CA THR A 143 2.31 -16.70 -7.03
C THR A 143 1.80 -16.51 -8.45
N LEU A 144 2.39 -15.60 -9.22
CA LEU A 144 1.99 -15.36 -10.61
C LEU A 144 2.24 -16.61 -11.48
N VAL A 145 3.36 -17.30 -11.28
CA VAL A 145 3.65 -18.58 -11.96
C VAL A 145 2.63 -19.65 -11.55
N HIS A 146 2.28 -19.74 -10.27
CA HIS A 146 1.24 -20.66 -9.79
C HIS A 146 -0.09 -20.37 -10.48
N ILE A 147 -0.52 -19.10 -10.56
CA ILE A 147 -1.78 -18.72 -11.24
C ILE A 147 -1.76 -19.12 -12.72
N LEU A 148 -0.65 -18.90 -13.42
CA LEU A 148 -0.54 -19.21 -14.85
C LEU A 148 -0.55 -20.72 -15.13
N ASN A 149 0.05 -21.52 -14.25
CA ASN A 149 0.19 -22.97 -14.44
C ASN A 149 -0.94 -23.77 -13.79
N GLY A 150 -1.75 -23.17 -12.91
CA GLY A 150 -2.77 -23.84 -12.10
C GLY A 150 -2.23 -24.58 -10.88
N GLU A 151 -0.90 -24.71 -10.76
CA GLU A 151 -0.20 -25.37 -9.64
C GLU A 151 1.11 -24.68 -9.28
N ALA A 152 1.56 -24.88 -8.04
CA ALA A 152 2.78 -24.30 -7.53
C ALA A 152 4.02 -24.87 -8.24
N ASN A 153 4.84 -23.98 -8.80
CA ASN A 153 6.15 -24.39 -9.32
C ASN A 153 7.18 -24.46 -8.18
N LYS A 154 7.42 -25.69 -7.69
CA LYS A 154 8.38 -25.97 -6.61
C LYS A 154 9.85 -25.85 -7.02
N THR A 155 10.15 -25.65 -8.30
CA THR A 155 11.54 -25.48 -8.79
C THR A 155 11.97 -24.03 -8.87
N LEU A 156 11.07 -23.06 -8.60
CA LEU A 156 11.45 -21.65 -8.59
C LEU A 156 12.44 -21.38 -7.46
N PRO A 157 13.55 -20.67 -7.74
CA PRO A 157 14.47 -20.29 -6.69
C PRO A 157 13.84 -19.18 -5.82
N HIS A 158 14.06 -19.27 -4.51
CA HIS A 158 13.77 -18.23 -3.50
C HIS A 158 12.29 -17.96 -3.14
N GLY A 159 11.35 -18.10 -4.08
CA GLY A 159 9.95 -17.74 -3.90
C GLY A 159 9.02 -18.91 -3.57
N LEU A 160 8.03 -18.66 -2.72
CA LEU A 160 6.92 -19.55 -2.40
C LEU A 160 5.61 -18.90 -2.84
N SER A 161 4.68 -19.68 -3.42
CA SER A 161 3.38 -19.13 -3.84
C SER A 161 2.55 -18.69 -2.64
N LEU A 162 1.98 -17.48 -2.70
CA LEU A 162 1.04 -16.97 -1.71
C LEU A 162 -0.34 -17.63 -1.79
N LEU A 163 -0.59 -18.48 -2.80
CA LEU A 163 -1.76 -19.36 -2.87
C LEU A 163 -1.61 -20.61 -1.99
N ASP A 164 -0.39 -20.89 -1.52
CA ASP A 164 -0.08 -21.93 -0.54
C ASP A 164 0.33 -21.28 0.79
N GLN A 165 0.25 -22.03 1.89
CA GLN A 165 0.63 -21.49 3.19
C GLN A 165 2.14 -21.25 3.25
N ILE A 166 2.51 -20.01 3.57
CA ILE A 166 3.90 -19.65 3.87
C ILE A 166 4.25 -20.15 5.28
N PRO A 167 5.39 -20.83 5.49
CA PRO A 167 5.76 -21.38 6.80
C PRO A 167 5.87 -20.32 7.89
N ASP A 168 5.31 -20.60 9.08
CA ASP A 168 5.33 -19.68 10.23
C ASP A 168 6.75 -19.40 10.76
N ASN A 169 7.69 -20.32 10.52
CA ASN A 169 9.08 -20.20 10.93
C ASN A 169 9.98 -19.61 9.83
N ARG A 170 9.39 -18.93 8.83
CA ARG A 170 10.15 -18.29 7.75
C ARG A 170 10.95 -17.11 8.28
N ASP A 171 12.25 -17.18 8.10
CA ASP A 171 13.22 -16.15 8.45
C ASP A 171 13.78 -15.45 7.21
N CYS A 172 14.57 -14.38 7.40
CA CYS A 172 15.18 -13.66 6.28
C CYS A 172 16.07 -14.56 5.40
N LYS A 173 16.76 -15.54 5.98
CA LYS A 173 17.64 -16.45 5.23
C LYS A 173 16.84 -17.35 4.28
N SER A 174 15.79 -18.01 4.79
CA SER A 174 14.88 -18.85 4.01
C SER A 174 14.03 -18.04 3.02
N ALA A 175 13.74 -16.77 3.34
CA ALA A 175 13.13 -15.83 2.41
C ALA A 175 14.12 -15.22 1.40
N SER A 176 15.40 -15.59 1.43
CA SER A 176 16.45 -15.05 0.55
C SER A 176 16.59 -13.52 0.61
N ILE A 177 16.31 -12.94 1.78
CA ILE A 177 16.51 -11.53 2.09
C ILE A 177 17.95 -11.34 2.57
N PRO A 178 18.75 -10.45 1.95
CA PRO A 178 20.08 -10.12 2.43
C PRO A 178 20.05 -9.63 3.88
N GLU A 179 21.06 -9.97 4.68
CA GLU A 179 21.14 -9.61 6.10
C GLU A 179 21.01 -8.09 6.34
N SER A 180 21.60 -7.29 5.44
CA SER A 180 21.53 -5.82 5.45
C SER A 180 20.14 -5.24 5.18
N LYS A 181 19.21 -6.05 4.69
CA LYS A 181 17.82 -5.69 4.41
C LYS A 181 16.82 -6.40 5.31
N CYS A 182 17.28 -7.31 6.17
CA CYS A 182 16.44 -8.02 7.10
C CYS A 182 15.93 -7.09 8.21
N ILE A 183 14.66 -7.15 8.58
CA ILE A 183 14.14 -6.38 9.72
C ILE A 183 14.55 -7.00 11.06
N GLN A 184 14.71 -8.33 11.12
CA GLN A 184 15.04 -9.05 12.35
C GLN A 184 16.46 -8.73 12.87
N THR A 185 17.32 -8.13 12.04
CA THR A 185 18.66 -7.69 12.43
C THR A 185 18.67 -6.29 13.07
N ILE A 186 17.54 -5.60 13.06
CA ILE A 186 17.36 -4.31 13.72
C ILE A 186 17.03 -4.59 15.21
N GLY A 187 18.02 -4.43 16.09
CA GLY A 187 17.88 -4.72 17.52
C GLY A 187 16.77 -3.91 18.20
N GLU A 188 15.89 -4.60 18.94
CA GLU A 188 14.80 -4.09 19.80
C GLU A 188 13.64 -3.36 19.11
N LEU A 189 12.83 -4.10 18.34
CA LEU A 189 11.49 -3.67 17.87
C LEU A 189 10.59 -3.16 19.03
N GLU A 190 10.77 -3.72 20.23
CA GLU A 190 10.10 -3.28 21.46
C GLU A 190 10.37 -1.81 21.79
N LEU A 191 11.61 -1.34 21.53
CA LEU A 191 12.03 0.04 21.75
C LEU A 191 11.36 0.98 20.74
N VAL A 192 11.17 0.54 19.47
CA VAL A 192 10.37 1.28 18.47
C VAL A 192 8.95 1.52 18.97
N ILE A 193 8.28 0.46 19.42
CA ILE A 193 6.87 0.52 19.84
C ILE A 193 6.72 1.43 21.07
N GLN A 194 7.68 1.37 21.99
CA GLN A 194 7.72 2.27 23.15
C GLN A 194 7.97 3.73 22.77
N LEU A 195 8.88 3.98 21.82
CA LEU A 195 9.16 5.32 21.31
C LEU A 195 7.97 5.87 20.52
N MET A 196 7.25 5.07 19.73
CA MET A 196 6.15 5.49 18.84
C MET A 196 4.88 5.95 19.57
N ARG A 197 4.51 5.33 20.69
CA ARG A 197 3.28 5.64 21.45
C ARG A 197 3.07 7.13 21.78
N PRO A 198 4.07 7.89 22.27
CA PRO A 198 3.92 9.33 22.50
C PRO A 198 3.86 10.19 21.23
N PHE A 199 4.26 9.70 20.05
CA PHE A 199 4.26 10.49 18.80
C PHE A 199 2.94 10.46 18.04
N GLU A 200 2.16 9.37 18.14
CA GLU A 200 0.78 9.32 17.62
C GLU A 200 -0.04 10.51 18.14
N GLY A 201 0.12 10.84 19.43
CA GLY A 201 -0.48 12.02 20.05
C GLY A 201 -0.05 13.35 19.42
N ARG A 202 1.24 13.51 19.12
CA ARG A 202 1.79 14.76 18.54
C ARG A 202 1.35 15.00 17.09
N ILE A 203 1.24 13.93 16.29
CA ILE A 203 0.74 14.02 14.90
C ILE A 203 -0.73 14.45 14.89
N VAL A 204 -1.56 13.86 15.77
CA VAL A 204 -2.97 14.22 15.92
C VAL A 204 -3.11 15.68 16.36
N THR A 205 -2.33 16.14 17.34
CA THR A 205 -2.41 17.54 17.79
C THR A 205 -1.91 18.53 16.76
N ASN A 206 -0.87 18.21 16.00
CA ASN A 206 -0.36 19.10 14.96
C ASN A 206 -1.32 19.19 13.77
N ARG A 207 -1.97 18.08 13.37
CA ARG A 207 -3.04 18.10 12.36
C ARG A 207 -4.27 18.85 12.85
N PHE A 208 -4.63 18.71 14.12
CA PHE A 208 -5.73 19.47 14.73
C PHE A 208 -5.41 20.96 14.72
N ALA A 209 -4.23 21.37 15.19
CA ALA A 209 -3.78 22.77 15.22
C ALA A 209 -3.70 23.39 13.81
N ALA A 210 -3.20 22.65 12.81
CA ALA A 210 -3.10 23.13 11.43
C ALA A 210 -4.46 23.44 10.78
N ARG A 211 -5.56 22.89 11.31
CA ARG A 211 -6.92 23.12 10.83
C ARG A 211 -7.49 24.49 11.23
N PHE A 212 -6.87 25.17 12.20
CA PHE A 212 -7.35 26.45 12.75
C PHE A 212 -6.65 27.69 12.16
N GLY A 213 -5.75 27.54 11.18
CA GLY A 213 -5.02 28.67 10.60
C GLY A 213 -4.04 29.32 11.58
N PRO A 214 -3.47 30.51 11.27
CA PRO A 214 -2.61 31.22 12.20
C PRO A 214 -3.38 31.53 13.49
N ILE A 215 -2.77 31.19 14.64
CA ILE A 215 -3.36 31.37 15.97
C ILE A 215 -3.73 32.84 16.15
N HIS A 216 -5.02 33.13 16.28
CA HIS A 216 -5.51 34.49 16.56
C HIS A 216 -4.85 35.00 17.85
N PRO A 217 -4.45 36.29 17.95
CA PRO A 217 -3.74 36.83 19.12
C PRO A 217 -4.48 36.74 20.47
N TYR A 218 -5.74 36.28 20.48
CA TYR A 218 -6.53 36.05 21.69
C TYR A 218 -6.71 34.56 22.03
N CYS A 219 -6.10 33.64 21.25
CA CYS A 219 -6.16 32.20 21.50
C CYS A 219 -4.92 31.72 22.26
N HIS A 220 -5.11 30.77 23.18
CA HIS A 220 -4.03 30.14 23.94
C HIS A 220 -3.46 28.93 23.18
N SER A 221 -2.14 28.70 23.30
CA SER A 221 -1.52 27.50 22.73
C SER A 221 -2.05 26.25 23.44
N ILE A 222 -2.67 25.34 22.69
CA ILE A 222 -3.11 24.05 23.22
C ILE A 222 -1.94 23.07 23.09
N ALA A 223 -1.56 22.45 24.20
CA ALA A 223 -0.58 21.35 24.24
C ALA A 223 -1.26 20.08 24.73
N LEU A 224 -0.91 18.93 24.15
CA LEU A 224 -1.38 17.63 24.62
C LEU A 224 -0.77 17.35 26.00
N SER A 225 -1.60 17.21 27.03
CA SER A 225 -1.14 16.90 28.38
C SER A 225 -0.94 15.40 28.62
N SER A 226 -1.91 14.58 28.22
CA SER A 226 -1.81 13.11 28.28
C SER A 226 -2.84 12.45 27.34
N ILE A 227 -2.53 11.24 26.88
CA ILE A 227 -3.48 10.38 26.16
C ILE A 227 -4.13 9.47 27.21
N THR A 228 -5.41 9.67 27.50
CA THR A 228 -6.14 8.90 28.53
C THR A 228 -6.74 7.59 28.01
N SER A 229 -6.92 7.47 26.69
CA SER A 229 -7.29 6.22 26.01
C SER A 229 -6.95 6.32 24.53
N SER A 230 -6.37 5.27 23.94
CA SER A 230 -6.39 5.07 22.50
C SER A 230 -7.58 4.17 22.17
N LEU A 231 -8.35 4.53 21.15
CA LEU A 231 -9.40 3.67 20.63
C LEU A 231 -8.75 2.45 19.96
N ASN A 232 -8.52 1.40 20.74
CA ASN A 232 -8.43 0.05 20.20
C ASN A 232 -9.80 -0.28 19.60
N ARG A 233 -10.00 -0.04 18.31
CA ARG A 233 -11.11 -0.66 17.55
C ARG A 233 -10.81 -2.14 17.35
N GLY A 234 -10.71 -2.86 18.46
CA GLY A 234 -11.05 -4.28 18.52
C GLY A 234 -12.57 -4.39 18.60
N ASN A 235 -13.16 -5.14 17.68
CA ASN A 235 -14.57 -5.53 17.64
C ASN A 235 -15.60 -4.41 17.42
N SER A 236 -15.85 -4.07 16.15
CA SER A 236 -17.23 -3.84 15.68
C SER A 236 -17.33 -4.09 14.16
N SER A 237 -18.22 -5.03 13.80
CA SER A 237 -18.86 -5.21 12.48
C SER A 237 -18.05 -4.85 11.21
N ILE A 238 -17.49 -5.89 10.59
CA ILE A 238 -16.57 -5.93 9.43
C ILE A 238 -17.24 -5.54 8.09
N ARG A 239 -17.94 -4.39 7.99
CA ARG A 239 -18.51 -3.95 6.69
C ARG A 239 -18.19 -2.52 6.24
N GLN A 240 -17.54 -1.69 7.07
CA GLN A 240 -17.05 -0.36 6.66
C GLN A 240 -15.53 -0.07 6.74
N PRO A 241 -14.61 -0.99 7.13
CA PRO A 241 -13.22 -0.60 7.34
C PRO A 241 -12.39 -0.41 6.05
N PHE A 242 -12.85 -0.92 4.89
CA PHE A 242 -12.00 -0.95 3.69
C PHE A 242 -11.59 0.45 3.21
N VAL A 243 -12.47 1.45 3.28
CA VAL A 243 -12.17 2.82 2.81
C VAL A 243 -11.37 3.62 3.84
N SER A 244 -11.55 3.37 5.14
CA SER A 244 -10.89 4.14 6.21
C SER A 244 -9.46 3.67 6.49
N ILE A 245 -9.20 2.35 6.41
CA ILE A 245 -7.85 1.79 6.57
C ILE A 245 -6.96 2.19 5.38
N MET A 246 -7.53 2.24 4.17
CA MET A 246 -6.81 2.69 2.98
C MET A 246 -6.46 4.18 3.02
N LYS A 247 -7.28 5.03 3.66
CA LYS A 247 -6.96 6.46 3.83
C LYS A 247 -5.75 6.73 4.72
N GLU A 248 -5.45 5.84 5.67
CA GLU A 248 -4.33 6.03 6.61
C GLU A 248 -3.09 5.20 6.26
N MET A 249 -3.21 4.05 5.60
CA MET A 249 -2.06 3.19 5.27
C MET A 249 -1.60 3.26 3.81
N PHE A 250 -2.49 3.57 2.87
CA PHE A 250 -2.16 3.56 1.44
C PHE A 250 -1.35 4.78 1.01
N ALA A 251 -1.46 5.87 1.77
CA ALA A 251 -0.88 7.19 1.52
C ALA A 251 0.60 7.32 1.91
N PHE A 252 1.28 6.24 2.32
CA PHE A 252 2.66 6.38 2.78
C PHE A 252 3.70 5.80 1.82
N LEU A 253 3.40 4.78 1.02
CA LEU A 253 4.46 4.00 0.37
C LEU A 253 4.17 3.48 -1.04
N VAL A 254 2.92 3.40 -1.48
CA VAL A 254 2.57 2.78 -2.77
C VAL A 254 3.15 3.59 -3.93
N ASN A 255 4.08 3.01 -4.69
CA ASN A 255 4.67 3.67 -5.86
C ASN A 255 4.45 2.91 -7.16
N SER A 256 3.78 1.77 -7.12
CA SER A 256 3.52 0.93 -8.28
C SER A 256 2.14 0.27 -8.18
N CYS A 257 1.48 0.16 -9.32
CA CYS A 257 0.25 -0.62 -9.49
C CYS A 257 0.42 -1.55 -10.69
N VAL A 258 0.01 -2.80 -10.53
CA VAL A 258 -0.05 -3.81 -11.58
C VAL A 258 -1.47 -4.35 -11.65
N VAL A 259 -2.01 -4.44 -12.86
CA VAL A 259 -3.31 -5.07 -13.13
C VAL A 259 -3.13 -6.18 -14.15
N ILE A 260 -3.64 -7.36 -13.83
CA ILE A 260 -3.49 -8.56 -14.66
C ILE A 260 -4.85 -9.24 -14.79
N ASN A 261 -5.34 -9.41 -16.00
CA ASN A 261 -6.48 -10.25 -16.30
C ASN A 261 -6.00 -11.46 -17.10
N PHE A 262 -6.21 -12.65 -16.54
CA PHE A 262 -5.77 -13.93 -17.10
C PHE A 262 -6.76 -14.49 -18.14
N GLY A 263 -7.89 -13.82 -18.39
CA GLY A 263 -9.01 -14.29 -19.20
C GLY A 263 -9.97 -15.17 -18.40
N GLY A 264 -10.97 -15.76 -19.07
CA GLY A 264 -11.96 -16.66 -18.47
C GLY A 264 -11.36 -17.87 -17.73
N SER A 265 -12.23 -18.73 -17.19
CA SER A 265 -11.93 -19.76 -16.17
C SER A 265 -10.48 -20.24 -16.15
N LEU A 266 -9.74 -19.81 -15.12
CA LEU A 266 -8.43 -20.33 -14.78
C LEU A 266 -8.58 -21.86 -14.64
N LYS A 267 -7.84 -22.62 -15.44
CA LYS A 267 -7.87 -24.09 -15.43
C LYS A 267 -7.21 -24.65 -14.17
#